data_AF-A0A0A2DKJ1-F1
#
_entry.id   AF-A0A0A2DKJ1-F1
#
_cell.length_a   1.000
_cell.length_b   1.000
_cell.length_c   1.000
_cell.angle_alpha   90.00
_cell.angle_beta   90.00
_cell.angle_gamma   90.00
#
_symmetry.space_group_name_H-M   'P 1'
#
loop_
_entity.id
_entity.type
_entity.pdbx_description
1 polymer ?
#
loop_
_entity_poly.entity_id
_entity_poly.type
_entity_poly.pdbx_seq_one_letter_code
_entity_poly.pdbx_strand_id
1 'polypeptide(L)' 'MDHMNASPQAPSPAAVAEQAGRRREEENKTPEQKASELARTVDELLAKNVDGSDEAAVLEEAHRVVNHALGSN' A
#
# COMPACT_ATOMS: atom_id res chain seq x y z
N MET A 1 -4.42 -37.05 8.49
CA MET A 1 -4.24 -35.97 7.49
C MET A 1 -5.30 -34.95 7.82
N ASP A 2 -4.99 -34.10 8.79
CA ASP A 2 -5.93 -33.25 9.49
C ASP A 2 -6.12 -31.93 8.73
N HIS A 3 -7.39 -31.59 8.54
CA HIS A 3 -7.84 -30.44 7.78
C HIS A 3 -7.51 -29.16 8.56
N MET A 4 -6.49 -28.40 8.13
CA MET A 4 -6.26 -27.04 8.64
C MET A 4 -7.27 -26.08 7.99
N ASN A 5 -8.45 -26.01 8.61
CA ASN A 5 -9.47 -25.01 8.36
C ASN A 5 -8.98 -23.64 8.86
N ALA A 6 -8.39 -22.83 7.96
CA ALA A 6 -8.11 -21.43 8.24
C ALA A 6 -9.45 -20.67 8.23
N SER A 7 -10.17 -20.68 9.36
CA SER A 7 -11.31 -19.79 9.54
C SER A 7 -10.82 -18.33 9.50
N PRO A 8 -11.46 -17.44 8.71
CA PRO A 8 -11.12 -16.02 8.73
C PRO A 8 -11.49 -15.47 10.10
N GLN A 9 -10.51 -15.36 10.99
CA GLN A 9 -10.68 -14.81 12.31
C GLN A 9 -11.06 -13.32 12.14
N ALA A 10 -12.27 -12.96 12.56
CA ALA A 10 -12.70 -11.56 12.48
C ALA A 10 -11.68 -10.68 13.24
N PRO A 11 -11.27 -9.54 12.66
CA PRO A 11 -10.27 -8.68 13.28
C PRO A 11 -10.74 -8.28 14.68
N SER A 12 -9.81 -8.33 15.64
CA SER A 12 -10.12 -7.94 17.01
C SER A 12 -10.60 -6.48 17.06
N PRO A 13 -11.47 -6.10 18.00
CA PRO A 13 -11.96 -4.73 18.12
C PRO A 13 -10.83 -3.68 18.20
N ALA A 14 -9.69 -4.06 18.79
CA ALA A 14 -8.48 -3.24 18.83
C ALA A 14 -7.87 -3.04 17.42
N ALA A 15 -7.76 -4.11 16.62
CA ALA A 15 -7.28 -4.02 15.24
C ALA A 15 -8.22 -3.18 14.37
N VAL A 16 -9.54 -3.27 14.59
CA VAL A 16 -10.53 -2.45 13.88
C VAL A 16 -10.42 -0.97 14.27
N ALA A 17 -10.24 -0.67 15.56
CA ALA A 17 -10.06 0.70 16.04
C ALA A 17 -8.75 1.33 15.52
N GLU A 18 -7.67 0.55 15.50
CA GLU A 18 -6.38 1.00 14.97
C GLU A 18 -6.45 1.26 13.46
N GLN A 19 -7.10 0.38 12.70
CA GLN A 19 -7.32 0.57 11.26
C GLN A 19 -8.22 1.78 10.97
N ALA A 20 -9.24 2.02 11.80
CA ALA A 20 -10.10 3.19 11.68
C ALA A 20 -9.36 4.50 12.00
N GLY A 21 -8.43 4.47 12.98
CA GLY A 21 -7.53 5.59 13.29
C GLY A 21 -6.65 5.95 12.10
N ARG A 22 -5.94 4.94 11.56
CA ARG A 22 -5.08 5.11 10.38
C ARG A 22 -5.84 5.68 9.18
N ARG A 23 -7.05 5.16 8.92
CA ARG A 23 -7.90 5.67 7.83
C ARG A 23 -8.26 7.14 8.02
N ARG A 24 -8.59 7.57 9.24
CA ARG A 24 -8.89 8.99 9.54
C ARG A 24 -7.66 9.88 9.39
N GLU A 25 -6.49 9.39 9.78
CA GLU A 25 -5.23 10.11 9.61
C GLU A 25 -4.90 10.30 8.13
N GLU A 26 -5.16 9.31 7.28
CA GLU A 26 -5.01 9.42 5.82
C GLU A 26 -6.06 10.35 5.17
N GLU A 27 -7.28 10.36 5.70
CA GLU A 27 -8.37 11.23 5.22
C GLU A 27 -8.09 12.71 5.54
N ASN A 28 -7.38 12.98 6.64
CA ASN A 28 -7.07 14.33 7.10
C ASN A 28 -5.77 14.91 6.50
N LYS A 29 -5.04 14.15 5.67
CA LYS A 29 -3.86 14.66 4.97
C LYS A 29 -4.27 15.63 3.87
N THR A 30 -3.61 16.78 3.86
CA THR A 30 -3.73 17.76 2.77
C THR A 30 -3.20 17.18 1.45
N PRO A 31 -3.65 17.67 0.28
CA PRO A 31 -3.13 17.26 -1.02
C PRO A 31 -1.60 17.37 -1.12
N GLU A 32 -1.01 18.43 -0.54
CA GLU A 32 0.43 18.67 -0.53
C GLU A 32 1.18 17.63 0.29
N GLN A 33 0.63 17.21 1.44
CA GLN A 33 1.19 16.14 2.26
C GLN A 33 1.13 14.80 1.53
N LYS A 34 0.01 14.50 0.86
CA LYS A 34 -0.13 13.29 0.04
C LYS A 34 0.89 13.28 -1.11
N ALA A 35 1.09 14.41 -1.78
CA ALA A 35 2.06 14.55 -2.85
C ALA A 35 3.51 14.37 -2.35
N SER A 36 3.86 14.95 -1.21
CA SER A 36 5.20 14.80 -0.62
C SER A 36 5.49 13.36 -0.18
N GLU A 37 4.50 12.67 0.37
CA GLU A 37 4.64 11.27 0.81
C GLU A 37 4.76 10.32 -0.40
N LEU A 38 4.00 10.61 -1.47
CA LEU A 38 4.09 9.89 -2.74
C LEU A 38 5.47 10.09 -3.39
N ALA A 39 5.94 11.33 -3.51
CA ALA A 39 7.25 11.63 -4.10
C ALA A 39 8.38 10.88 -3.37
N ARG A 40 8.35 10.90 -2.03
CA ARG A 40 9.31 10.16 -1.21
C ARG A 40 9.24 8.65 -1.46
N THR A 41 8.05 8.08 -1.52
CA THR A 41 7.86 6.64 -1.76
C THR A 41 8.39 6.24 -3.14
N VAL A 42 8.15 7.08 -4.14
CA VAL A 42 8.68 6.89 -5.51
C VAL A 42 10.20 6.96 -5.51
N ASP A 43 10.80 7.94 -4.86
CA ASP A 43 12.27 8.05 -4.75
C ASP A 43 12.86 6.82 -4.04
N GLU A 44 12.24 6.34 -2.97
CA GLU A 44 12.67 5.14 -2.25
C GLU A 44 12.54 3.86 -3.09
N LEU A 45 11.56 3.79 -3.99
CA LEU A 45 11.40 2.68 -4.94
C LEU A 45 12.42 2.74 -6.07
N LEU A 46 12.67 3.92 -6.63
CA LEU A 46 13.66 4.13 -7.68
C LEU A 46 15.10 3.98 -7.17
N ALA A 47 15.34 4.25 -5.89
CA ALA A 47 16.64 4.07 -5.25
C ALA A 47 16.98 2.60 -4.96
N LYS A 48 16.02 1.67 -5.05
CA LYS A 48 16.32 0.24 -4.94
C LYS A 48 17.06 -0.20 -6.19
N ASN A 49 18.25 -0.78 -6.01
CA ASN A 49 18.97 -1.43 -7.09
C ASN A 49 18.23 -2.72 -7.46
N VAL A 50 17.45 -2.66 -8.52
CA VAL A 50 16.72 -3.79 -9.08
C VAL A 50 17.65 -4.46 -10.09
N ASP A 51 18.06 -5.69 -9.84
CA ASP A 51 18.80 -6.48 -10.84
C ASP A 51 17.87 -6.70 -12.04
N GLY A 52 18.38 -6.50 -13.28
CA GLY A 52 17.57 -6.27 -14.49
C GLY A 52 16.54 -7.36 -14.88
N SER A 53 16.46 -8.45 -14.12
CA SER A 53 15.40 -9.46 -14.20
C SER A 53 14.06 -9.01 -13.58
N ASP A 54 14.11 -8.08 -12.61
CA ASP A 54 12.95 -7.67 -11.80
C ASP A 54 12.38 -6.30 -12.21
N GLU A 55 13.01 -5.62 -13.17
CA GLU A 55 12.65 -4.26 -13.60
C GLU A 55 11.22 -4.17 -14.14
N ALA A 56 10.76 -5.19 -14.86
CA ALA A 56 9.37 -5.28 -15.34
C ALA A 56 8.37 -5.42 -14.18
N ALA A 57 8.70 -6.19 -13.14
CA ALA A 57 7.83 -6.38 -11.98
C ALA A 57 7.73 -5.09 -11.14
N VAL A 58 8.82 -4.35 -11.03
CA VAL A 58 8.84 -3.05 -10.34
C VAL A 58 8.05 -1.99 -11.12
N LEU A 59 8.16 -1.97 -12.45
CA LEU A 59 7.37 -1.07 -13.30
C LEU A 59 5.87 -1.40 -13.28
N GLU A 60 5.50 -2.68 -13.26
CA GLU A 60 4.09 -3.09 -13.12
C GLU A 60 3.50 -2.67 -11.77
N GLU A 61 4.24 -2.83 -10.68
CA GLU A 61 3.77 -2.43 -9.36
C GLU A 61 3.66 -0.89 -9.24
N ALA A 62 4.63 -0.15 -9.79
CA ALA A 62 4.55 1.30 -9.86
C ALA A 62 3.32 1.78 -10.65
N HIS A 63 3.03 1.14 -11.79
CA HIS A 63 1.85 1.46 -12.59
C HIS A 63 0.54 1.15 -11.86
N ARG A 64 0.49 0.06 -11.08
CA ARG A 64 -0.65 -0.30 -10.24
C ARG A 64 -0.90 0.72 -9.13
N VAL A 65 0.16 1.17 -8.45
CA VAL A 65 0.10 2.19 -7.40
C VAL A 65 -0.41 3.52 -7.95
N VAL A 66 0.09 3.95 -9.12
CA VAL A 66 -0.35 5.19 -9.77
C VAL A 66 -1.82 5.12 -10.18
N ASN A 67 -2.27 4.03 -10.82
CA ASN A 67 -3.67 3.90 -11.22
C ASN A 67 -4.63 3.82 -10.03
N HIS A 68 -4.21 3.18 -8.94
CA HIS A 68 -4.98 3.17 -7.70
C HIS A 68 -5.12 4.57 -7.09
N ALA A 69 -4.05 5.36 -7.10
CA ALA A 69 -4.07 6.74 -6.61
C ALA A 69 -4.91 7.69 -7.48
N LEU A 70 -5.01 7.41 -8.79
CA LEU A 70 -5.83 8.17 -9.73
C LEU A 70 -7.30 7.73 -9.76
N GLY A 71 -7.66 6.66 -9.05
CA GLY A 71 -9.04 6.18 -8.95
C GLY A 71 -9.57 5.51 -10.23
N SER A 72 -8.69 5.09 -11.14
CA SER A 72 -9.08 4.32 -12.31
C SER A 72 -9.18 2.83 -11.95
N ASN A 73 -10.42 2.35 -11.82
CA ASN A 73 -10.76 0.92 -11.97
C ASN A 73 -10.82 0.58 -13.46
#